data_AF-A0A8I0GBV7-F1
#
_entry.id   AF-A0A8I0GBV7-F1
#
_cell.length_a   1.000
_cell.length_b   1.000
_cell.length_c   1.000
_cell.angle_alpha   90.00
_cell.angle_beta   90.00
_cell.angle_gamma   90.00
#
_symmetry.space_group_name_H-M   'P 1'
#
loop_
_entity.id
_entity.type
_entity.pdbx_description
1 polymer ?
#
loop_
_entity_poly.entity_id
_entity_poly.type
_entity_poly.pdbx_seq_one_letter_code
_entity_poly.pdbx_strand_id
1 'polypeptide(L)'
;MTPTHPRVPDDATLAMSVEILRLLADRTRLAILAMISEGEMSVSAIAEALERPAPSVSQHLAKLRAGHLVATRREGTTIFYSQPDEHIAALVTNVLDHIDHMLVDERA
;
A
#
# COMPACT_ATOMS: atom_id res chain seq x y z
N MET A 1 -36.23 -15.63 13.22
CA MET A 1 -35.08 -14.71 13.06
C MET A 1 -33.85 -15.45 13.52
N THR A 2 -33.02 -15.93 12.60
CA THR A 2 -31.74 -16.56 12.95
C THR A 2 -30.81 -15.47 13.47
N PRO A 3 -30.25 -15.58 14.67
CA PRO A 3 -29.32 -14.56 15.16
C PRO A 3 -28.07 -14.60 14.27
N THR A 4 -27.86 -13.55 13.47
CA THR A 4 -26.65 -13.34 12.67
C THR A 4 -25.49 -13.10 13.62
N HIS A 5 -24.90 -14.17 14.13
CA HIS A 5 -23.71 -14.07 14.97
C HIS A 5 -22.59 -13.46 14.10
N PRO A 6 -21.84 -12.47 14.60
CA PRO A 6 -20.71 -11.94 13.87
C PRO A 6 -19.75 -13.09 13.55
N ARG A 7 -19.56 -13.35 12.25
CA ARG A 7 -18.65 -14.39 11.78
C ARG A 7 -17.23 -13.85 11.89
N VAL A 8 -16.51 -14.28 12.92
CA VAL A 8 -15.08 -14.03 13.01
C VAL A 8 -14.39 -14.77 11.85
N PRO A 9 -13.51 -14.12 11.07
CA PRO A 9 -12.67 -14.82 10.10
C PRO A 9 -11.85 -15.92 10.78
N ASP A 10 -11.45 -16.95 10.03
CA ASP A 10 -10.56 -17.97 10.59
C ASP A 10 -9.17 -17.40 10.93
N ASP A 11 -8.46 -18.11 11.82
CA ASP A 11 -7.16 -17.71 12.35
C ASP A 11 -6.10 -17.51 11.25
N ALA A 12 -6.12 -18.37 10.22
CA ALA A 12 -5.17 -18.27 9.10
C ALA A 12 -5.39 -16.97 8.30
N THR A 13 -6.65 -16.60 8.06
CA THR A 13 -7.02 -15.34 7.41
C THR A 13 -6.57 -14.14 8.24
N LEU A 14 -6.78 -14.17 9.57
CA LEU A 14 -6.36 -13.09 10.47
C LEU A 14 -4.83 -12.96 10.51
N ALA A 15 -4.11 -14.07 10.64
CA ALA A 15 -2.65 -14.08 10.66
C ALA A 15 -2.06 -13.49 9.37
N MET A 16 -2.56 -13.90 8.21
CA MET A 16 -2.11 -13.37 6.92
C MET A 16 -2.43 -11.88 6.78
N SER A 17 -3.62 -11.44 7.23
CA SER A 17 -4.00 -10.03 7.22
C SER A 17 -3.05 -9.18 8.07
N VAL A 18 -2.65 -9.67 9.25
CA VAL A 18 -1.68 -8.98 10.11
C VAL A 18 -0.31 -8.86 9.45
N GLU A 19 0.16 -9.90 8.75
CA GLU A 19 1.44 -9.84 8.02
C GLU A 19 1.40 -8.79 6.91
N ILE A 20 0.30 -8.72 6.15
CA ILE A 20 0.09 -7.68 5.14
C ILE A 20 0.10 -6.28 5.77
N LEU A 21 -0.62 -6.09 6.88
CA LEU A 21 -0.67 -4.81 7.57
C LEU A 21 0.71 -4.41 8.14
N ARG A 22 1.51 -5.36 8.62
CA ARG A 22 2.90 -5.12 9.06
C ARG A 22 3.79 -4.67 7.90
N LEU A 23 3.62 -5.25 6.71
CA LEU A 23 4.31 -4.77 5.52
C LEU A 23 3.87 -3.34 5.20
N LEU A 24 2.58 -3.02 5.28
CA LEU A 24 2.08 -1.67 5.03
C LEU A 24 2.54 -0.64 6.08
N ALA A 25 2.75 -1.04 7.33
CA ALA A 25 3.09 -0.15 8.45
C ALA A 25 4.54 0.41 8.40
N ASP A 26 4.92 1.03 7.28
CA ASP A 26 6.17 1.74 7.04
C ASP A 26 5.90 2.98 6.21
N ARG A 27 6.44 4.11 6.67
CA ARG A 27 6.24 5.42 6.06
C ARG A 27 6.60 5.46 4.58
N THR A 28 7.72 4.86 4.18
CA THR A 28 8.14 4.87 2.77
C THR A 28 7.20 4.01 1.94
N ARG A 29 6.83 2.83 2.44
CA ARG A 29 5.94 1.91 1.71
C ARG A 29 4.54 2.50 1.53
N LEU A 30 3.98 3.15 2.56
CA LEU A 30 2.72 3.90 2.41
C LEU A 30 2.84 5.03 1.39
N ALA A 31 3.91 5.82 1.43
CA ALA A 31 4.12 6.88 0.46
C ALA A 31 4.21 6.34 -0.98
N ILE A 32 4.92 5.23 -1.19
CA ILE A 32 4.99 4.55 -2.50
C ILE A 32 3.59 4.13 -2.96
N LEU A 33 2.83 3.46 -2.10
CA LEU A 33 1.48 2.98 -2.44
C LEU A 33 0.51 4.14 -2.73
N ALA A 34 0.61 5.24 -1.98
CA ALA A 34 -0.17 6.44 -2.22
C ALA A 34 0.15 7.03 -3.61
N MET A 35 1.43 7.19 -3.96
CA MET A 35 1.82 7.74 -5.26
C MET A 35 1.36 6.87 -6.44
N ILE A 36 1.50 5.54 -6.34
CA ILE A 36 1.09 4.64 -7.44
C ILE A 36 -0.43 4.43 -7.53
N SER A 37 -1.21 5.00 -6.61
CA SER A 37 -2.68 5.00 -6.68
C SER A 37 -3.20 5.92 -7.79
N GLU A 38 -2.41 6.93 -8.18
CA GLU A 38 -2.73 7.89 -9.25
C GLU A 38 -2.27 7.41 -10.64
N GLY A 39 -1.46 6.35 -10.70
CA GLY A 39 -0.93 5.82 -11.96
C GLY A 39 0.33 4.96 -11.75
N GLU A 40 0.75 4.25 -12.79
CA GLU A 40 1.96 3.44 -12.71
C GLU A 40 3.23 4.32 -12.68
N MET A 41 4.21 3.95 -11.85
CA MET A 41 5.46 4.71 -11.72
C MET A 41 6.69 3.81 -11.78
N SER A 42 7.79 4.34 -12.33
CA SER A 42 9.08 3.66 -12.32
C SER A 42 9.82 3.85 -11.00
N VAL A 43 10.80 2.97 -10.72
CA VAL A 43 11.66 3.10 -9.52
C VAL A 43 12.35 4.46 -9.43
N SER A 44 12.84 4.98 -10.57
CA SER A 44 13.52 6.27 -10.60
C SER A 44 12.58 7.43 -10.30
N ALA A 45 11.36 7.42 -10.85
CA ALA A 45 10.36 8.46 -10.57
C ALA A 45 9.94 8.45 -9.10
N ILE A 46 9.73 7.27 -8.51
CA ILE A 46 9.42 7.12 -7.08
C ILE A 46 10.60 7.60 -6.21
N ALA A 47 11.84 7.27 -6.59
CA ALA A 47 13.03 7.69 -5.87
C ALA A 47 13.24 9.20 -5.89
N GLU A 48 13.01 9.83 -7.04
CA GLU A 48 13.03 11.28 -7.20
C GLU A 48 11.96 11.96 -6.35
N ALA A 49 10.70 11.51 -6.44
CA ALA A 49 9.58 12.09 -5.70
C ALA A 49 9.75 11.99 -4.17
N LEU A 50 10.38 10.92 -3.67
CA LEU A 50 10.65 10.74 -2.25
C LEU A 50 11.97 11.34 -1.78
N GLU A 51 12.77 11.91 -2.68
CA GLU A 51 14.14 12.38 -2.41
C GLU A 51 15.01 11.30 -1.76
N ARG A 52 14.90 10.05 -2.24
CA ARG A 52 15.59 8.89 -1.68
C ARG A 52 16.43 8.15 -2.73
N PRO A 53 17.55 7.53 -2.35
CA PRO A 53 18.34 6.74 -3.28
C PRO A 53 17.54 5.57 -3.88
N ALA A 54 17.65 5.38 -5.19
CA ALA A 54 16.96 4.30 -5.92
C ALA A 54 17.20 2.88 -5.34
N PRO A 55 18.40 2.51 -4.83
CA PRO A 55 18.58 1.22 -4.16
C PRO A 55 17.71 1.06 -2.91
N SER A 56 17.48 2.14 -2.16
CA SER A 56 16.63 2.10 -0.96
C SER A 56 15.15 1.95 -1.33
N VAL A 57 14.68 2.66 -2.36
CA VAL A 57 13.32 2.50 -2.88
C VAL A 57 13.11 1.10 -3.46
N SER A 58 14.09 0.57 -4.18
CA SER A 58 14.05 -0.79 -4.73
C SER A 58 13.88 -1.86 -3.64
N GLN A 59 14.53 -1.70 -2.48
CA GLN A 59 14.35 -2.62 -1.35
C GLN A 59 12.92 -2.60 -0.80
N HIS A 60 12.29 -1.43 -0.73
CA HIS A 60 10.90 -1.32 -0.31
C HIS A 60 9.94 -1.92 -1.34
N LEU A 61 10.15 -1.64 -2.62
CA LEU A 61 9.37 -2.22 -3.72
C LEU A 61 9.51 -3.75 -3.79
N ALA A 62 10.70 -4.30 -3.49
CA ALA A 62 10.92 -5.73 -3.41
C ALA A 62 10.09 -6.37 -2.28
N LYS A 63 10.03 -5.73 -1.11
CA LYS A 63 9.19 -6.19 0.01
C LYS A 63 7.70 -6.11 -0.33
N LEU A 64 7.26 -4.99 -0.91
CA LEU A 64 5.87 -4.83 -1.36
C LEU A 64 5.48 -5.89 -2.39
N ARG A 65 6.35 -6.15 -3.36
CA ARG A 65 6.14 -7.19 -4.38
C ARG A 65 6.08 -8.59 -3.78
N ALA A 66 6.96 -8.90 -2.81
CA ALA A 66 6.94 -10.18 -2.10
C ALA A 66 5.63 -10.38 -1.30
N GLY A 67 5.04 -9.30 -0.80
CA GLY A 67 3.73 -9.30 -0.14
C GLY A 67 2.53 -9.16 -1.08
N HIS A 68 2.73 -9.22 -2.40
CA HIS A 68 1.67 -9.00 -3.41
C HIS A 68 0.95 -7.65 -3.32
N LEU A 69 1.60 -6.63 -2.74
CA LEU A 69 1.04 -5.30 -2.54
C LEU A 69 1.24 -4.35 -3.74
N VAL A 70 1.93 -4.81 -4.78
CA VAL A 70 2.15 -4.05 -6.02
C VAL A 70 2.14 -5.02 -7.20
N ALA A 71 1.59 -4.56 -8.32
CA ALA A 71 1.78 -5.19 -9.62
C ALA A 71 3.00 -4.58 -10.33
N THR A 72 3.54 -5.30 -11.30
CA THR A 72 4.67 -4.83 -12.10
C THR A 72 4.43 -5.05 -13.59
N ARG A 73 4.75 -4.05 -14.39
CA ARG A 73 4.81 -4.13 -15.85
C ARG A 73 6.21 -3.76 -16.31
N ARG A 74 6.71 -4.38 -17.38
CA ARG A 74 8.00 -4.04 -17.97
C ARG A 74 7.81 -3.40 -19.34
N GLU A 75 8.52 -2.31 -19.58
CA GLU A 75 8.58 -1.62 -20.86
C GLU A 75 10.04 -1.30 -21.20
N GLY A 76 10.56 -1.98 -22.21
CA GLY A 76 12.00 -1.98 -22.51
C GLY A 76 12.84 -2.47 -21.33
N THR A 77 13.68 -1.60 -20.79
CA THR A 77 14.54 -1.87 -19.62
C THR A 77 13.93 -1.40 -18.30
N THR A 78 12.81 -0.68 -18.34
CA THR A 78 12.18 -0.05 -17.16
C THR A 78 11.08 -0.94 -16.60
N ILE A 79 11.00 -1.02 -15.27
CA ILE A 79 9.89 -1.66 -14.55
C ILE A 79 9.02 -0.55 -13.96
N PHE A 80 7.72 -0.65 -14.25
CA PHE A 80 6.66 0.19 -13.71
C PHE A 80 5.89 -0.57 -12.64
N TYR A 81 5.49 0.13 -11.58
CA TYR A 81 4.76 -0.39 -10.43
C TYR A 81 3.39 0.27 -10.36
N SER A 82 2.37 -0.51 -10.08
CA SER A 82 0.99 -0.06 -9.94
C SER A 82 0.32 -0.76 -8.76
N GLN A 83 -0.89 -0.30 -8.40
CA GLN A 83 -1.76 -1.04 -7.51
C GLN A 83 -2.04 -2.45 -8.07
N PRO A 84 -2.07 -3.49 -7.21
CA PRO A 84 -2.33 -4.86 -7.65
C PRO A 84 -3.82 -5.08 -7.95
N ASP A 85 -4.70 -4.44 -7.18
CA ASP A 85 -6.15 -4.51 -7.29
C ASP A 85 -6.81 -3.31 -6.58
N GLU A 86 -8.14 -3.25 -6.64
CA GLU A 86 -8.96 -2.21 -6.02
C GLU A 86 -8.96 -2.25 -4.48
N HIS A 87 -8.69 -3.41 -3.86
CA HIS A 87 -8.75 -3.56 -2.41
C HIS A 87 -7.55 -2.88 -1.74
N ILE A 88 -6.34 -3.05 -2.29
CA ILE A 88 -5.15 -2.38 -1.76
C ILE A 88 -5.22 -0.87 -1.99
N ALA A 89 -5.69 -0.44 -3.17
CA ALA A 89 -5.91 0.97 -3.45
C ALA A 89 -6.87 1.60 -2.43
N ALA A 90 -8.04 0.99 -2.24
CA ALA A 90 -9.04 1.47 -1.28
C ALA A 90 -8.53 1.46 0.17
N LEU A 91 -7.77 0.44 0.58
CA LEU A 91 -7.19 0.40 1.93
C LEU A 91 -6.26 1.59 2.19
N VAL A 92 -5.38 1.90 1.23
CA VAL A 92 -4.43 3.02 1.35
C VAL A 92 -5.17 4.35 1.38
N THR A 93 -6.11 4.57 0.45
CA THR A 93 -6.95 5.78 0.41
C THR A 93 -7.72 5.96 1.71
N ASN A 94 -8.43 4.94 2.18
CA ASN A 94 -9.22 5.01 3.41
C ASN A 94 -8.38 5.36 4.64
N VAL A 95 -7.13 4.85 4.74
CA VAL A 95 -6.25 5.18 5.86
C VAL A 95 -5.83 6.65 5.82
N LEU A 96 -5.49 7.18 4.65
CA LEU A 96 -5.10 8.59 4.50
C LEU A 96 -6.29 9.52 4.76
N ASP A 97 -7.44 9.23 4.15
CA ASP A 97 -8.67 10.02 4.33
C ASP A 97 -9.11 10.04 5.80
N HIS A 98 -9.00 8.90 6.50
CA HIS A 98 -9.35 8.83 7.92
C HIS A 98 -8.48 9.75 8.79
N ILE A 99 -7.17 9.83 8.50
CA ILE A 99 -6.26 10.72 9.21
C ILE A 99 -6.54 12.18 8.86
N ASP A 100 -6.81 12.49 7.59
CA ASP A 100 -7.15 13.85 7.18
C ASP A 100 -8.41 14.35 7.89
N HIS A 101 -9.44 13.51 8.02
CA HIS A 101 -10.64 13.84 8.80
C HIS A 101 -10.32 14.08 10.29
N MET A 102 -9.50 13.23 10.91
CA MET A 102 -9.09 13.43 12.32
C MET A 102 -8.34 14.74 12.53
N LEU A 103 -7.44 15.10 11.62
CA LEU A 103 -6.65 16.34 11.70
C LEU A 103 -7.48 17.61 11.45
N VAL A 104 -8.56 17.51 10.67
CA VAL A 104 -9.51 18.61 10.47
C VAL A 104 -10.40 18.81 11.71
N ASP A 105 -10.86 17.72 12.32
CA ASP A 105 -11.70 17.77 13.53
C ASP A 105 -10.94 18.30 14.76
N GLU A 106 -9.62 18.08 14.85
CA GLU A 106 -8.78 18.63 15.93
C GLU A 106 -8.45 20.13 15.78
N ARG A 107 -8.73 20.73 14.61
CA ARG A 107 -8.46 22.15 14.31
C ARG A 107 -9.71 23.04 14.43
N ALA A 108 -10.87 22.45 14.70
CA ALA A 108 -12.15 23.12 14.92
C ALA A 108 -12.41 23.35 16.42
#